data_AF-A0A497P331-F1
#
_entry.id   AF-A0A497P331-F1
#
_cell.length_a   1.000
_cell.length_b   1.000
_cell.length_c   1.000
_cell.angle_alpha   90.00
_cell.angle_beta   90.00
_cell.angle_gamma   90.00
#
_symmetry.space_group_name_H-M   'P 1'
#
loop_
_entity.id
_entity.type
_entity.pdbx_description
1 polymer ?
#
loop_
_entity_poly.entity_id
_entity_poly.type
_entity_poly.pdbx_seq_one_letter_code
_entity_poly.pdbx_strand_id
1 'polypeptide(L)'
;MILCVWTVGMDSSDNFEIIGVLMLRSKDKETWLRAFRDKKLHLRELKRADKRRISGRMLSLLRDGWKESDALCIITHVKEVRSNIRRQVKKYIPSSKLENTIRKAVFSILLEEVKRRIGAESFELNIDKEITLLAKAYSPEIKYVVGGISHLADIIAWSNLRRRDELRTRFKGAITEIIIRDRLEEHLKRILKIS
;
A
#
# COMPACT_ATOMS: atom_id res chain seq x y z
N MET A 1 -23.11 20.12 0.43
CA MET A 1 -21.79 19.62 0.89
C MET A 1 -21.30 18.61 -0.12
N ILE A 2 -20.30 18.94 -0.94
CA ILE A 2 -19.68 17.95 -1.82
C ILE A 2 -18.68 17.20 -0.95
N LEU A 3 -19.04 15.99 -0.54
CA LEU A 3 -18.10 15.06 0.10
C LEU A 3 -16.88 14.97 -0.81
N CYS A 4 -15.73 15.45 -0.34
CA CYS A 4 -14.48 15.32 -1.07
C CYS A 4 -14.07 13.85 -0.99
N VAL A 5 -14.61 13.05 -1.90
CA VAL A 5 -14.34 11.61 -1.93
C VAL A 5 -12.87 11.43 -2.32
N TRP A 6 -12.14 10.67 -1.52
CA TRP A 6 -10.81 10.21 -1.86
C TRP A 6 -10.90 8.84 -2.52
N THR A 7 -10.01 8.58 -3.47
CA THR A 7 -9.79 7.28 -4.08
C THR A 7 -8.40 6.81 -3.69
N VAL A 8 -8.31 5.66 -3.04
CA VAL A 8 -7.07 5.10 -2.52
C VAL A 8 -6.76 3.81 -3.25
N GLY A 9 -5.59 3.69 -3.87
CA GLY A 9 -5.06 2.44 -4.39
C GLY A 9 -4.10 1.81 -3.42
N MET A 10 -4.20 0.50 -3.21
CA MET A 10 -3.16 -0.25 -2.51
C MET A 10 -2.77 -1.49 -3.31
N ASP A 11 -1.47 -1.77 -3.36
CA ASP A 11 -0.96 -3.03 -3.87
C ASP A 11 0.29 -3.47 -3.10
N SER A 12 0.49 -4.78 -3.00
CA SER A 12 1.56 -5.39 -2.23
C SER A 12 2.57 -6.09 -3.12
N SER A 13 3.86 -5.93 -2.81
CA SER A 13 4.94 -6.68 -3.42
C SER A 13 5.65 -7.58 -2.40
N ASP A 14 6.38 -8.58 -2.90
CA ASP A 14 7.26 -9.46 -2.12
C ASP A 14 6.61 -10.14 -0.90
N ASN A 15 5.35 -10.57 -1.03
CA ASN A 15 4.54 -11.18 0.04
C ASN A 15 4.25 -10.21 1.21
N PHE A 16 3.73 -9.02 0.91
CA PHE A 16 3.43 -7.94 1.88
C PHE A 16 4.65 -7.29 2.53
N GLU A 17 5.88 -7.58 2.11
CA GLU A 17 7.08 -6.89 2.62
C GLU A 17 7.05 -5.38 2.32
N ILE A 18 6.52 -5.03 1.15
CA ILE A 18 6.40 -3.65 0.70
C ILE A 18 5.00 -3.44 0.14
N ILE A 19 4.38 -2.32 0.49
CA ILE A 19 3.03 -1.97 0.06
C ILE A 19 3.06 -0.54 -0.47
N GLY A 20 2.65 -0.38 -1.71
CA GLY A 20 2.44 0.93 -2.30
C GLY A 20 1.03 1.40 -2.00
N VAL A 21 0.88 2.68 -1.71
CA VAL A 21 -0.40 3.33 -1.48
C VAL A 21 -0.44 4.61 -2.30
N LEU A 22 -1.47 4.79 -3.13
CA LEU A 22 -1.74 6.03 -3.85
C LEU A 22 -3.05 6.62 -3.34
N MET A 23 -3.04 7.87 -2.89
CA MET A 23 -4.21 8.60 -2.42
C MET A 23 -4.48 9.76 -3.35
N LEU A 24 -5.66 9.75 -3.98
CA LEU A 24 -6.08 10.74 -4.97
C LEU A 24 -7.40 11.38 -4.54
N ARG A 25 -7.62 12.65 -4.88
CA ARG A 25 -9.00 13.15 -4.94
C ARG A 25 -9.75 12.41 -6.04
N SER A 26 -11.02 12.04 -5.81
CA SER A 26 -11.78 11.26 -6.79
C SER A 26 -11.94 11.96 -8.14
N LYS A 27 -11.93 13.31 -8.18
CA LYS A 27 -11.93 14.09 -9.43
C LYS A 27 -10.69 13.83 -10.31
N ASP A 28 -9.56 13.44 -9.72
CA ASP A 28 -8.29 13.26 -10.42
C ASP A 28 -8.07 11.81 -10.86
N LYS A 29 -8.92 10.88 -10.40
CA LYS A 29 -8.83 9.44 -10.70
C LYS A 29 -8.69 9.18 -12.20
N GLU A 30 -9.58 9.74 -13.01
CA GLU A 30 -9.58 9.53 -14.46
C GLU A 30 -8.36 10.14 -15.14
N THR A 31 -7.86 11.27 -14.63
CA THR A 31 -6.65 11.92 -15.16
C THR A 31 -5.42 11.04 -14.91
N TRP A 32 -5.31 10.48 -13.69
CA TRP A 32 -4.28 9.49 -13.36
C TRP A 32 -4.39 8.25 -14.25
N LEU A 33 -5.57 7.65 -14.36
CA LEU A 33 -5.76 6.47 -15.21
C LEU A 33 -5.43 6.75 -16.68
N ARG A 34 -5.79 7.92 -17.21
CA ARG A 34 -5.43 8.34 -18.57
C ARG A 34 -3.92 8.51 -18.76
N ALA A 35 -3.23 9.08 -17.77
CA ALA A 35 -1.78 9.26 -17.84
C ALA A 35 -1.02 7.92 -17.92
N PHE A 36 -1.64 6.82 -17.47
CA PHE A 36 -1.06 5.48 -17.46
C PHE A 36 -1.86 4.45 -18.28
N ARG A 37 -2.82 4.90 -19.12
CA ARG A 37 -3.87 4.10 -19.79
C ARG A 37 -3.34 2.96 -20.67
N ASP A 38 -2.18 3.15 -21.28
CA ASP A 38 -1.65 2.24 -22.32
C ASP A 38 -0.87 1.05 -21.76
N LYS A 39 -0.97 0.79 -20.46
CA LYS A 39 -0.24 -0.31 -19.85
C LYS A 39 -1.19 -1.01 -18.88
N LYS A 40 -1.64 -2.21 -19.26
CA LYS A 40 -2.00 -3.22 -18.26
C LYS A 40 -0.72 -3.48 -17.46
N LEU A 41 -0.54 -2.70 -16.40
CA LEU A 41 0.68 -2.63 -15.61
C LEU A 41 0.68 -3.77 -14.62
N HIS A 42 0.79 -5.00 -15.09
CA HIS A 42 1.43 -6.00 -14.26
C HIS A 42 2.93 -5.70 -14.37
N LEU A 43 3.45 -4.88 -13.45
CA LEU A 43 4.86 -4.47 -13.51
C LEU A 43 5.79 -5.67 -13.58
N ARG A 44 5.37 -6.84 -13.07
CA ARG A 44 6.07 -8.11 -13.18
C ARG A 44 6.49 -8.46 -14.61
N GLU A 45 5.64 -8.18 -15.60
CA GLU A 45 5.83 -8.57 -17.02
C GLU A 45 6.67 -7.57 -17.82
N LEU A 46 6.91 -6.37 -17.28
CA LEU A 46 7.63 -5.33 -18.00
C LEU A 46 9.15 -5.51 -17.91
N LYS A 47 9.85 -5.02 -18.94
CA LYS A 47 11.32 -4.91 -18.92
C LYS A 47 11.75 -3.85 -17.91
N ARG A 48 12.96 -3.99 -17.35
CA ARG A 48 13.52 -3.06 -16.34
C ARG A 48 13.56 -1.60 -16.82
N ALA A 49 13.82 -1.37 -18.10
CA ALA A 49 13.83 -0.04 -18.71
C ALA A 49 12.42 0.60 -18.73
N ASP A 50 11.40 -0.18 -19.07
CA ASP A 50 10.02 0.31 -19.04
C ASP A 50 9.55 0.61 -17.63
N LYS A 51 9.82 -0.28 -16.66
CA LYS A 51 9.51 -0.03 -15.24
C LYS A 51 10.15 1.28 -14.76
N ARG A 52 11.42 1.53 -15.14
CA ARG A 52 12.13 2.80 -14.87
C ARG A 52 11.40 4.01 -15.45
N ARG A 53 11.03 3.96 -16.72
CA ARG A 53 10.35 5.06 -17.41
C ARG A 53 9.00 5.38 -16.76
N ILE A 54 8.23 4.35 -16.45
CA ILE A 54 6.90 4.50 -15.83
C ILE A 54 7.01 5.06 -14.42
N SER A 55 7.92 4.50 -13.61
CA SER A 55 8.22 5.00 -12.26
C SER A 55 8.69 6.46 -12.30
N GLY A 56 9.62 6.81 -13.19
CA GLY A 56 10.07 8.20 -13.34
C GLY A 56 8.95 9.18 -13.68
N ARG A 57 8.01 8.78 -14.56
CA ARG A 57 6.81 9.58 -14.86
C ARG A 57 5.90 9.73 -13.64
N MET A 58 5.63 8.63 -12.94
CA MET A 58 4.83 8.61 -11.70
C MET A 58 5.40 9.56 -10.66
N LEU A 59 6.70 9.43 -10.38
CA LEU A 59 7.41 10.25 -9.41
C LEU A 59 7.43 11.73 -9.79
N SER A 60 7.58 12.06 -11.08
CA SER A 60 7.50 13.44 -11.54
C SER A 60 6.12 14.05 -11.34
N LEU A 61 5.05 13.27 -11.61
CA LEU A 61 3.67 13.73 -11.41
C LEU A 61 3.35 13.94 -9.93
N LEU A 62 3.80 13.02 -9.07
CA LEU A 62 3.65 13.14 -7.61
C LEU A 62 4.42 14.35 -7.05
N ARG A 63 5.62 14.63 -7.56
CA ARG A 63 6.46 15.74 -7.09
C ARG A 63 5.96 17.10 -7.55
N ASP A 64 5.71 17.25 -8.85
CA ASP A 64 5.54 18.57 -9.47
C ASP A 64 4.14 18.80 -10.06
N GLY A 65 3.46 17.73 -10.44
CA GLY A 65 2.24 17.81 -11.26
C GLY A 65 0.97 17.99 -10.44
N TRP A 66 0.76 17.14 -9.43
CA TRP A 66 -0.53 17.02 -8.76
C TRP A 66 -0.41 17.07 -7.24
N LYS A 67 -0.36 18.30 -6.72
CA LYS A 67 -0.18 18.61 -5.28
C LYS A 67 -1.27 18.05 -4.35
N GLU A 68 -2.43 17.67 -4.88
CA GLU A 68 -3.52 17.07 -4.10
C GLU A 68 -3.48 15.53 -4.07
N SER A 69 -2.44 14.92 -4.64
CA SER A 69 -2.18 13.48 -4.55
C SER A 69 -1.08 13.21 -3.52
N ASP A 70 -1.21 12.12 -2.77
CA ASP A 70 -0.17 11.65 -1.85
C ASP A 70 0.12 10.16 -2.12
N ALA A 71 1.36 9.76 -1.86
CA ALA A 71 1.86 8.42 -2.13
C ALA A 71 2.69 7.92 -0.96
N LEU A 72 2.36 6.72 -0.47
CA LEU A 72 3.10 6.06 0.58
C LEU A 72 3.75 4.80 0.07
N CYS A 73 4.95 4.55 0.55
CA CYS A 73 5.50 3.22 0.48
C CYS A 73 5.77 2.69 1.88
N ILE A 74 5.03 1.64 2.21
CA ILE A 74 5.00 1.04 3.53
C ILE A 74 5.90 -0.19 3.54
N ILE A 75 6.89 -0.19 4.41
CA ILE A 75 7.85 -1.28 4.60
C ILE A 75 7.46 -2.03 5.86
N THR A 76 7.05 -3.29 5.72
CA THR A 76 6.41 -4.03 6.80
C THR A 76 7.34 -4.95 7.58
N HIS A 77 8.42 -5.45 6.95
CA HIS A 77 9.30 -6.48 7.52
C HIS A 77 8.53 -7.74 7.95
N VAL A 78 7.48 -8.12 7.20
CA VAL A 78 6.53 -9.14 7.64
C VAL A 78 7.15 -10.52 7.88
N LYS A 79 8.19 -10.92 7.13
CA LYS A 79 8.91 -12.19 7.33
C LYS A 79 9.67 -12.19 8.65
N GLU A 80 10.33 -11.09 8.98
CA GLU A 80 11.05 -10.90 10.24
C GLU A 80 10.07 -10.93 11.42
N VAL A 81 9.00 -10.13 11.35
CA VAL A 81 7.96 -10.09 12.38
C VAL A 81 7.31 -11.46 12.56
N ARG A 82 6.97 -12.16 11.48
CA ARG A 82 6.41 -13.52 11.55
C ARG A 82 7.33 -14.48 12.28
N SER A 83 8.63 -14.43 11.98
CA SER A 83 9.65 -15.28 12.62
C SER A 83 9.74 -14.98 14.13
N ASN A 84 9.79 -13.70 14.48
CA ASN A 84 9.87 -13.24 15.87
C ASN A 84 8.63 -13.65 16.67
N ILE A 85 7.43 -13.44 16.11
CA ILE A 85 6.17 -13.84 16.74
C ILE A 85 6.14 -15.36 16.95
N ARG A 86 6.52 -16.16 15.94
CA ARG A 86 6.55 -17.62 16.08
C ARG A 86 7.42 -18.11 17.23
N ARG A 87 8.53 -17.43 17.51
CA ARG A 87 9.44 -17.79 18.62
C ARG A 87 8.86 -17.46 19.99
N GLN A 88 8.00 -16.44 20.08
CA GLN A 88 7.45 -15.94 21.33
C GLN A 88 6.12 -16.60 21.71
N VAL A 89 5.36 -17.10 20.73
CA VAL A 89 4.09 -17.78 21.01
C VAL A 89 4.36 -19.16 21.64
N LYS A 90 3.90 -19.35 22.87
CA LYS A 90 4.03 -20.63 23.62
C LYS A 90 3.14 -21.76 23.09
N LYS A 91 2.04 -21.44 22.41
CA LYS A 91 1.06 -22.41 21.87
C LYS A 91 1.23 -22.57 20.36
N TYR A 92 1.03 -23.79 19.84
CA TYR A 92 1.04 -23.99 18.40
C TYR A 92 -0.05 -23.17 17.71
N ILE A 93 0.33 -22.42 16.67
CA ILE A 93 -0.59 -21.71 15.77
C ILE A 93 -0.33 -22.22 14.35
N PRO A 94 -1.36 -22.74 13.65
CA PRO A 94 -1.23 -23.11 12.24
C PRO A 94 -0.73 -21.96 11.38
N SER A 95 0.15 -22.25 10.41
CA SER A 95 0.76 -21.23 9.54
C SER A 95 -0.28 -20.34 8.85
N SER A 96 -1.35 -20.93 8.33
CA SER A 96 -2.45 -20.22 7.65
C SER A 96 -3.17 -19.25 8.59
N LYS A 97 -3.38 -19.64 9.86
CA LYS A 97 -4.02 -18.78 10.86
C LYS A 97 -3.13 -17.59 11.19
N LEU A 98 -1.84 -17.82 11.42
CA LEU A 98 -0.87 -16.76 11.70
C LEU A 98 -0.76 -15.78 10.52
N GLU A 99 -0.69 -16.31 9.29
CA GLU A 99 -0.63 -15.49 8.09
C GLU A 99 -1.87 -14.60 7.93
N ASN A 100 -3.06 -15.14 8.14
CA ASN A 100 -4.29 -14.35 8.11
C ASN A 100 -4.32 -13.27 9.19
N THR A 101 -3.87 -13.57 10.42
CA THR A 101 -3.77 -12.58 11.50
C THR A 101 -2.79 -11.46 11.14
N ILE A 102 -1.65 -11.80 10.54
CA ILE A 102 -0.66 -10.83 10.06
C ILE A 102 -1.25 -9.93 8.97
N ARG A 103 -1.90 -10.51 7.94
CA ARG A 103 -2.55 -9.75 6.87
C ARG A 103 -3.58 -8.75 7.42
N LYS A 104 -4.39 -9.17 8.40
CA LYS A 104 -5.35 -8.29 9.09
C LYS A 104 -4.66 -7.16 9.86
N ALA A 105 -3.61 -7.47 10.61
CA ALA A 105 -2.86 -6.46 11.37
C ALA A 105 -2.19 -5.42 10.44
N VAL A 106 -1.57 -5.87 9.34
CA VAL A 106 -1.01 -5.00 8.31
C VAL A 106 -2.11 -4.10 7.74
N PHE A 107 -3.23 -4.68 7.31
CA PHE A 107 -4.32 -3.91 6.73
C PHE A 107 -4.90 -2.88 7.71
N SER A 108 -5.07 -3.23 8.98
CA SER A 108 -5.49 -2.31 10.04
C SER A 108 -4.59 -1.08 10.14
N ILE A 109 -3.27 -1.31 10.21
CA ILE A 109 -2.26 -0.24 10.30
C ILE A 109 -2.28 0.63 9.03
N LEU A 110 -2.43 0.03 7.85
CA LEU A 110 -2.53 0.76 6.59
C LEU A 110 -3.76 1.67 6.54
N LEU A 111 -4.91 1.17 7.00
CA LEU A 111 -6.14 1.95 7.03
C LEU A 111 -6.05 3.11 8.01
N GLU A 112 -5.46 2.89 9.18
CA GLU A 112 -5.17 3.96 10.15
C GLU A 112 -4.31 5.04 9.52
N GLU A 113 -3.26 4.66 8.79
CA GLU A 113 -2.36 5.59 8.12
C GLU A 113 -3.04 6.39 7.01
N VAL A 114 -3.85 5.73 6.19
CA VAL A 114 -4.62 6.39 5.15
C VAL A 114 -5.60 7.39 5.76
N LYS A 115 -6.41 6.97 6.73
CA LYS A 115 -7.38 7.84 7.42
C LYS A 115 -6.71 9.07 8.03
N ARG A 116 -5.59 8.87 8.71
CA ARG A 116 -4.78 9.95 9.31
C ARG A 116 -4.34 10.98 8.28
N ARG A 117 -3.95 10.55 7.07
CA ARG A 117 -3.44 11.44 6.03
C ARG A 117 -4.51 12.15 5.24
N ILE A 118 -5.57 11.45 4.86
CA ILE A 118 -6.65 12.05 4.07
C ILE A 118 -7.54 12.98 4.90
N GLY A 119 -7.52 12.82 6.24
CA GLY A 119 -8.33 13.60 7.18
C GLY A 119 -9.84 13.44 6.96
N ALA A 120 -10.26 12.29 6.41
CA ALA A 120 -11.62 12.02 5.98
C ALA A 120 -12.10 10.66 6.53
N GLU A 121 -13.36 10.63 6.95
CA GLU A 121 -13.98 9.43 7.51
C GLU A 121 -14.38 8.41 6.43
N SER A 122 -14.59 8.86 5.19
CA SER A 122 -14.99 8.01 4.07
C SER A 122 -14.12 8.22 2.82
N PHE A 123 -13.79 7.10 2.16
CA PHE A 123 -13.04 7.05 0.91
C PHE A 123 -13.35 5.75 0.15
N GLU A 124 -13.05 5.73 -1.14
CA GLU A 124 -13.10 4.54 -1.98
C GLU A 124 -11.75 3.82 -1.98
N LEU A 125 -11.72 2.57 -1.54
CA LEU A 125 -10.52 1.76 -1.54
C LEU A 125 -10.48 0.84 -2.76
N ASN A 126 -9.43 0.99 -3.57
CA ASN A 126 -9.13 0.23 -4.78
C ASN A 126 -8.01 -0.76 -4.47
N ILE A 127 -8.36 -2.04 -4.46
CA ILE A 127 -7.46 -3.13 -4.10
C ILE A 127 -7.67 -4.32 -5.04
N ASP A 128 -6.69 -5.22 -5.07
CA ASP A 128 -6.82 -6.49 -5.78
C ASP A 128 -8.01 -7.31 -5.22
N LYS A 129 -8.64 -8.10 -6.09
CA LYS A 129 -9.77 -8.99 -5.77
C LYS A 129 -9.43 -9.95 -4.62
N GLU A 130 -8.20 -10.44 -4.54
CA GLU A 130 -7.77 -11.37 -3.46
C GLU A 130 -7.71 -10.68 -2.10
N ILE A 131 -7.25 -9.42 -2.07
CA ILE A 131 -7.20 -8.60 -0.85
C ILE A 131 -8.61 -8.11 -0.48
N THR A 132 -9.48 -7.91 -1.48
CA THR A 132 -10.85 -7.40 -1.30
C THR A 132 -11.69 -8.26 -0.37
N LEU A 133 -11.62 -9.58 -0.47
CA LEU A 133 -12.41 -10.48 0.38
C LEU A 133 -11.97 -10.40 1.85
N LEU A 134 -10.65 -10.35 2.09
CA LEU A 134 -10.08 -10.19 3.43
C LEU A 134 -10.40 -8.81 4.02
N ALA A 135 -10.31 -7.77 3.21
CA ALA A 135 -10.56 -6.40 3.60
C ALA A 135 -12.05 -6.17 3.94
N LYS A 136 -12.98 -6.64 3.10
CA LYS A 136 -14.43 -6.56 3.35
C LYS A 136 -14.84 -7.23 4.66
N ALA A 137 -14.22 -8.36 5.01
CA ALA A 137 -14.49 -9.05 6.26
C ALA A 137 -13.98 -8.28 7.50
N TYR A 138 -13.04 -7.35 7.31
CA TYR A 138 -12.40 -6.59 8.39
C TYR A 138 -12.97 -5.18 8.57
N SER A 139 -13.26 -4.50 7.46
CA SER A 139 -13.78 -3.12 7.44
C SER A 139 -14.93 -3.00 6.44
N PRO A 140 -16.13 -3.53 6.76
CA PRO A 140 -17.27 -3.52 5.85
C PRO A 140 -17.80 -2.12 5.52
N GLU A 141 -17.46 -1.13 6.33
CA GLU A 141 -17.86 0.27 6.17
C GLU A 141 -17.17 0.99 5.00
N ILE A 142 -16.06 0.43 4.50
CA ILE A 142 -15.30 1.03 3.40
C ILE A 142 -15.92 0.62 2.06
N LYS A 143 -16.06 1.57 1.14
CA LYS A 143 -16.46 1.26 -0.25
C LYS A 143 -15.28 0.65 -1.00
N TYR A 144 -15.41 -0.62 -1.37
CA TYR A 144 -14.39 -1.35 -2.14
C TYR A 144 -14.69 -1.33 -3.63
N VAL A 145 -13.69 -0.97 -4.42
CA VAL A 145 -13.73 -0.99 -5.88
C VAL A 145 -12.58 -1.86 -6.38
N VAL A 146 -12.84 -2.76 -7.33
CA VAL A 146 -11.77 -3.53 -7.98
C VAL A 146 -11.29 -2.76 -9.20
N GLY A 147 -9.97 -2.54 -9.34
CA GLY A 147 -9.38 -2.06 -10.59
C GLY A 147 -8.40 -0.89 -10.48
N GLY A 148 -8.21 -0.21 -11.61
CA GLY A 148 -6.92 0.33 -12.11
C GLY A 148 -6.09 1.27 -11.25
N ILE A 149 -6.61 1.82 -10.16
CA ILE A 149 -5.80 2.63 -9.22
C ILE A 149 -4.89 1.74 -8.36
N SER A 150 -5.29 0.49 -8.07
CA SER A 150 -4.40 -0.48 -7.40
C SER A 150 -3.15 -0.78 -8.24
N HIS A 151 -3.28 -0.88 -9.56
CA HIS A 151 -2.12 -1.09 -10.45
C HIS A 151 -1.13 0.08 -10.42
N LEU A 152 -1.61 1.30 -10.16
CA LEU A 152 -0.72 2.45 -9.96
C LEU A 152 0.01 2.38 -8.62
N ALA A 153 -0.61 1.79 -7.61
CA ALA A 153 0.03 1.54 -6.32
C ALA A 153 1.17 0.50 -6.42
N ASP A 154 1.09 -0.47 -7.34
CA ASP A 154 2.22 -1.38 -7.66
C ASP A 154 3.48 -0.59 -8.08
N ILE A 155 3.29 0.50 -8.85
CA ILE A 155 4.40 1.38 -9.27
C ILE A 155 5.05 2.02 -8.06
N ILE A 156 4.28 2.41 -7.05
CA ILE A 156 4.80 3.02 -5.83
C ILE A 156 5.60 1.99 -5.03
N ALA A 157 5.06 0.78 -4.85
CA ALA A 157 5.78 -0.32 -4.20
C ALA A 157 7.12 -0.59 -4.89
N TRP A 158 7.11 -0.68 -6.22
CA TRP A 158 8.32 -0.92 -7.02
C TRP A 158 9.31 0.26 -7.00
N SER A 159 8.81 1.50 -6.97
CA SER A 159 9.64 2.71 -6.98
C SER A 159 10.50 2.83 -5.73
N ASN A 160 10.04 2.28 -4.59
CA ASN A 160 10.70 2.37 -3.29
C ASN A 160 11.67 1.23 -2.94
N LEU A 161 12.16 0.47 -3.92
CA LEU A 161 13.10 -0.60 -3.62
C LEU A 161 14.50 -0.04 -3.35
N ARG A 162 14.73 0.55 -2.16
CA ARG A 162 15.96 0.63 -1.32
C ARG A 162 17.38 0.61 -1.96
N ARG A 163 17.52 0.85 -3.27
CA ARG A 163 18.75 0.66 -4.08
C ARG A 163 18.81 1.62 -5.28
N ARG A 164 18.17 2.78 -5.18
CA ARG A 164 18.14 3.77 -6.28
C ARG A 164 18.34 5.19 -5.76
N ASP A 165 19.54 5.46 -5.28
CA ASP A 165 19.93 6.79 -4.80
C ASP A 165 19.66 7.90 -5.83
N GLU A 166 19.81 7.58 -7.12
CA GLU A 166 19.45 8.46 -8.24
C GLU A 166 17.98 8.90 -8.21
N LEU A 167 17.04 7.97 -7.98
CA LEU A 167 15.61 8.29 -7.92
C LEU A 167 15.27 9.01 -6.61
N ARG A 168 15.90 8.61 -5.50
CA ARG A 168 15.71 9.24 -4.19
C ARG A 168 16.14 10.71 -4.20
N THR A 169 17.26 11.00 -4.85
CA THR A 169 17.79 12.37 -4.96
C THR A 169 16.94 13.19 -5.92
N ARG A 170 16.66 12.64 -7.11
CA ARG A 170 15.89 13.35 -8.14
C ARG A 170 14.46 13.62 -7.73
N PHE A 171 13.78 12.67 -7.08
CA PHE A 171 12.36 12.75 -6.76
C PHE A 171 12.08 12.81 -5.26
N LYS A 172 13.00 13.45 -4.51
CA LYS A 172 12.85 13.64 -3.06
C LYS A 172 11.48 14.25 -2.74
N GLY A 173 10.75 13.63 -1.82
CA GLY A 173 9.42 14.08 -1.39
C GLY A 173 8.24 13.59 -2.23
N ALA A 174 8.48 12.89 -3.36
CA ALA A 174 7.39 12.35 -4.19
C ALA A 174 6.64 11.18 -3.53
N ILE A 175 7.31 10.40 -2.69
CA ILE A 175 6.74 9.27 -1.93
C ILE A 175 7.18 9.42 -0.48
N THR A 176 6.25 9.25 0.46
CA THR A 176 6.60 9.11 1.87
C THR A 176 6.84 7.64 2.22
N GLU A 177 8.04 7.34 2.73
CA GLU A 177 8.36 6.01 3.24
C GLU A 177 7.92 5.87 4.70
N ILE A 178 7.24 4.77 5.04
CA ILE A 178 6.84 4.46 6.42
C ILE A 178 7.26 3.03 6.75
N ILE A 179 8.02 2.86 7.83
CA ILE A 179 8.37 1.54 8.36
C ILE A 179 7.40 1.21 9.46
N ILE A 180 6.69 0.07 9.35
CA ILE A 180 5.68 -0.34 10.33
C ILE A 180 6.07 -1.58 11.13
N ARG A 181 7.32 -2.06 11.02
CA ARG A 181 7.79 -3.29 11.68
C ARG A 181 7.40 -3.36 13.16
N ASP A 182 7.78 -2.34 13.93
CA ASP A 182 7.60 -2.35 15.39
C ASP A 182 6.12 -2.25 15.76
N ARG A 183 5.36 -1.40 15.07
CA ARG A 183 3.90 -1.30 15.22
C ARG A 183 3.19 -2.60 14.89
N LEU A 184 3.62 -3.28 13.83
CA LEU A 184 3.06 -4.57 13.42
C LEU A 184 3.36 -5.65 14.46
N GLU A 185 4.60 -5.72 14.95
CA GLU A 185 4.98 -6.67 16.00
C GLU A 185 4.17 -6.42 17.28
N GLU A 186 4.07 -5.18 17.74
CA GLU A 186 3.29 -4.81 18.93
C GLU A 186 1.81 -5.14 18.77
N HIS A 187 1.22 -4.79 17.62
CA HIS A 187 -0.19 -5.09 17.32
C HIS A 187 -0.45 -6.60 17.35
N LEU A 188 0.47 -7.41 16.80
CA LEU A 188 0.37 -8.87 16.82
C LEU A 188 0.53 -9.45 18.23
N LYS A 189 1.45 -8.93 19.04
CA LYS A 189 1.60 -9.34 20.46
C LYS A 189 0.30 -9.14 21.23
N ARG A 190 -0.36 -7.98 21.03
CA ARG A 190 -1.67 -7.70 21.63
C ARG A 190 -2.75 -8.69 21.20
N ILE A 191 -2.90 -8.94 19.89
CA ILE A 191 -3.91 -9.89 19.37
C ILE A 191 -3.66 -11.31 19.89
N LEU A 192 -2.39 -11.74 19.90
CA LEU A 192 -2.00 -13.09 20.27
C LEU A 192 -1.79 -13.28 21.78
N LYS A 193 -1.98 -12.22 22.57
CA LYS A 193 -1.77 -12.20 24.03
C LYS A 193 -0.38 -12.69 24.42
N ILE A 194 0.63 -12.23 23.69
CA ILE A 194 2.04 -12.48 23.98
C ILE A 194 2.51 -11.40 24.95
N SER A 195 3.05 -11.82 26.09
CA SER A 195 3.63 -10.97 27.13
C SER A 195 5.02 -10.48 26.76
#